data_AF-W4JMK6-F1
#
_entry.id   AF-W4JMK6-F1
#
_cell.length_a   1.000
_cell.length_b   1.000
_cell.length_c   1.000
_cell.angle_alpha   90.00
_cell.angle_beta   90.00
_cell.angle_gamma   90.00
#
_symmetry.space_group_name_H-M   'P 1'
#
loop_
_entity.id
_entity.type
_entity.pdbx_description
1 polymer ?
#
loop_
_entity_poly.entity_id
_entity_poly.type
_entity_poly.pdbx_seq_one_letter_code
_entity_poly.pdbx_strand_id
1 'polypeptide(L)' 'IPVFNVDGIANKGGKIMDKACLLIRMMNNKGDYHDEQCKLLTTNLEGENIILETDWLHEHNPQIDWIKNCLTFS' A
#
# COMPACT_ATOMS: atom_id res chain seq x y z
N ILE A 1 -2.96 -16.39 8.25
CA ILE A 1 -1.78 -15.79 8.92
C ILE A 1 -2.29 -14.84 10.00
N PRO A 2 -1.86 -14.93 11.28
CA PRO A 2 -2.26 -13.97 12.30
C PRO A 2 -1.86 -12.56 11.88
N VAL A 3 -2.77 -11.59 12.04
CA VAL A 3 -2.50 -10.17 11.75
C VAL A 3 -2.64 -9.38 13.02
N PHE A 4 -1.71 -8.46 13.22
CA PHE A 4 -1.73 -7.48 14.28
C PHE A 4 -1.73 -6.09 13.63
N ASN A 5 -2.46 -5.17 14.23
CA ASN A 5 -2.44 -3.77 13.83
C ASN A 5 -1.10 -3.12 14.24
N VAL A 6 -0.88 -1.88 13.79
CA VAL A 6 0.34 -1.10 14.12
C VAL A 6 0.51 -0.91 15.63
N ASP A 7 -0.59 -0.90 16.39
CA ASP A 7 -0.57 -0.82 17.87
C ASP A 7 -0.27 -2.18 18.56
N GLY A 8 -0.03 -3.25 17.79
CA GLY A 8 0.25 -4.59 18.29
C GLY A 8 -1.00 -5.39 18.71
N ILE A 9 -2.20 -4.82 18.61
CA ILE A 9 -3.44 -5.52 18.93
C ILE A 9 -3.82 -6.45 17.77
N ALA A 10 -4.33 -7.65 18.10
CA ALA A 10 -4.81 -8.59 17.09
C ALA A 10 -5.89 -7.94 16.21
N ASN A 11 -5.76 -8.09 14.89
CA ASN A 11 -6.69 -7.51 13.94
C ASN A 11 -8.10 -8.09 14.15
N LYS A 12 -9.10 -7.21 14.26
CA LYS A 12 -10.49 -7.61 14.51
C LYS A 12 -11.11 -8.40 13.35
N GLY A 13 -10.64 -8.18 12.12
CA GLY A 13 -11.02 -8.94 10.94
C GLY A 13 -10.49 -10.38 10.91
N GLY A 14 -9.70 -10.76 11.91
CA GLY A 14 -9.19 -12.11 12.10
C GLY A 14 -7.92 -12.38 11.30
N LYS A 15 -7.71 -13.65 10.95
CA LYS A 15 -6.51 -14.10 10.23
C LYS A 15 -6.67 -13.78 8.74
N ILE A 16 -5.56 -13.50 8.06
CA ILE A 16 -5.52 -13.56 6.59
C ILE A 16 -5.86 -14.98 6.17
N MET A 17 -6.91 -15.10 5.35
CA MET A 17 -7.36 -16.36 4.76
C MET A 17 -6.97 -16.45 3.28
N ASP A 18 -6.91 -15.32 2.59
CA ASP A 18 -6.74 -15.25 1.14
C ASP A 18 -5.59 -14.32 0.73
N LYS A 19 -5.07 -14.54 -0.48
CA LYS A 19 -4.06 -13.69 -1.12
C LYS A 19 -4.59 -13.24 -2.47
N ALA A 20 -4.49 -11.96 -2.75
CA ALA A 20 -4.81 -11.39 -4.04
C ALA A 20 -3.53 -10.85 -4.71
N CYS A 21 -3.33 -11.18 -5.98
CA CYS A 21 -2.35 -10.50 -6.82
C CYS A 21 -3.09 -9.38 -7.56
N LEU A 22 -2.70 -8.14 -7.33
CA LEU A 22 -3.31 -6.97 -7.93
C LEU A 22 -2.29 -6.18 -8.73
N LEU A 23 -2.73 -5.60 -9.84
CA LEU A 23 -1.97 -4.59 -10.55
C LEU A 23 -2.46 -3.23 -10.05
N ILE A 24 -1.59 -2.48 -9.37
CA ILE A 24 -1.87 -1.16 -8.83
C ILE A 24 -1.29 -0.13 -9.79
N ARG A 25 -2.11 0.83 -10.21
CA ARG A 25 -1.67 2.01 -10.95
C ARG A 25 -1.63 3.22 -10.02
N MET A 26 -0.45 3.79 -9.84
CA MET A 26 -0.23 5.05 -9.16
C MET A 26 -0.06 6.16 -10.20
N MET A 27 -0.82 7.23 -10.11
CA MET A 27 -0.75 8.35 -11.06
C MET A 27 -0.47 9.66 -10.32
N ASN A 28 0.45 10.47 -10.85
CA ASN A 28 0.72 11.80 -10.31
C ASN A 28 -0.25 12.85 -10.91
N ASN A 29 -0.15 14.08 -10.43
CA ASN A 29 -0.95 15.21 -10.91
C ASN A 29 -0.60 15.69 -12.34
N LYS A 30 0.48 15.18 -12.94
CA LYS A 30 0.90 15.47 -14.31
C LYS A 30 0.45 14.40 -15.31
N GLY A 31 -0.16 13.31 -14.82
CA GLY A 31 -0.60 12.18 -15.64
C GLY A 31 0.47 11.10 -15.85
N ASP A 32 1.66 11.25 -15.27
CA ASP A 32 2.65 10.17 -15.25
C ASP A 32 2.13 9.07 -14.32
N TYR A 33 2.39 7.81 -14.69
CA TYR A 33 1.90 6.66 -13.94
C TYR A 33 2.99 5.60 -13.72
N HIS A 34 2.83 4.86 -12.63
CA HIS A 34 3.63 3.69 -12.27
C HIS A 34 2.68 2.51 -12.04
N ASP A 35 2.91 1.42 -12.76
CA ASP A 35 2.18 0.18 -12.59
C ASP A 35 3.02 -0.79 -11.76
N GLU A 36 2.46 -1.30 -10.67
CA GLU A 36 3.13 -2.24 -9.78
C GLU A 36 2.27 -3.47 -9.58
N GLN A 37 2.87 -4.65 -9.70
CA GLN A 37 2.19 -5.89 -9.35
C GLN A 37 2.44 -6.23 -7.89
N CYS A 38 1.42 -6.02 -7.06
CA CYS A 38 1.51 -6.25 -5.62
C CYS A 38 0.76 -7.52 -5.22
N LYS A 39 1.32 -8.26 -4.26
CA LYS A 39 0.62 -9.36 -3.58
C LYS A 39 0.03 -8.81 -2.30
N LEU A 40 -1.27 -8.55 -2.29
CA LEU A 40 -1.99 -8.13 -1.09
C LEU A 40 -2.47 -9.35 -0.32
N LEU A 41 -2.18 -9.35 0.97
CA LEU A 41 -2.73 -10.32 1.92
C LEU A 41 -4.04 -9.72 2.42
N THR A 42 -5.17 -10.28 2.00
CA THR A 42 -6.48 -9.69 2.27
C THR A 42 -7.09 -10.31 3.53
N THR A 43 -7.38 -9.46 4.51
CA THR A 43 -8.49 -9.68 5.46
C THR A 43 -9.69 -8.87 4.95
N ASN A 44 -10.88 -8.98 5.53
CA ASN A 44 -11.99 -8.08 5.16
C ASN A 44 -11.52 -6.61 5.29
N LEU A 45 -11.54 -5.84 4.19
CA LEU A 45 -10.91 -4.52 4.09
C LEU A 45 -11.88 -3.34 4.31
N GLU A 46 -13.15 -3.60 4.66
CA GLU A 46 -14.19 -2.61 5.02
C GLU A 46 -14.00 -1.16 4.51
N GLY A 47 -13.77 -0.98 3.21
CA GLY A 47 -13.69 0.34 2.56
C GLY A 47 -12.45 1.20 2.89
N GLU A 48 -11.44 0.64 3.54
CA GLU A 48 -10.30 1.40 4.04
C GLU A 48 -9.26 1.77 2.95
N ASN A 49 -8.50 2.83 3.23
CA ASN A 49 -7.37 3.25 2.40
C ASN A 49 -6.21 2.25 2.48
N ILE A 50 -5.53 2.02 1.34
CA ILE A 50 -4.28 1.24 1.31
C ILE A 50 -3.14 2.09 1.88
N ILE A 51 -2.45 1.57 2.88
CA ILE A 51 -1.24 2.19 3.45
C ILE A 51 -0.03 1.50 2.84
N LEU A 52 0.86 2.28 2.22
CA LEU A 52 2.17 1.83 1.78
C LEU A 52 3.19 2.15 2.87
N GLU A 53 3.89 1.12 3.34
CA GLU A 53 4.85 1.25 4.44
C GLU A 53 6.23 1.74 3.96
N THR A 54 7.11 2.00 4.92
CA THR A 54 8.47 2.50 4.67
C THR A 54 9.31 1.56 3.80
N ASP A 55 9.12 0.24 3.92
CA ASP A 55 9.84 -0.75 3.10
C ASP A 55 9.53 -0.55 1.61
N TRP A 56 8.26 -0.26 1.29
CA TRP A 56 7.84 0.03 -0.07
C TRP A 56 8.49 1.32 -0.60
N LEU A 57 8.55 2.36 0.24
CA LEU A 57 9.22 3.62 -0.10
C LEU A 57 10.73 3.43 -0.34
N HIS A 58 11.39 2.57 0.44
CA HIS A 58 12.81 2.27 0.27
C HIS A 58 13.08 1.49 -1.02
N GLU A 59 12.24 0.52 -1.35
CA GLU A 59 12.39 -0.30 -2.56
C GLU A 59 12.24 0.53 -3.85
N HIS A 60 11.24 1.41 -3.89
CA HIS A 60 10.91 2.18 -5.08
C HIS A 60 11.59 3.56 -5.13
N ASN A 61 12.12 4.02 -3.99
CA ASN A 61 12.84 5.29 -3.80
C ASN A 61 12.22 6.49 -4.58
N PRO A 62 10.92 6.76 -4.44
CA PRO A 62 10.29 7.86 -5.15
C PRO A 62 10.79 9.21 -4.61
N GLN A 63 10.75 10.24 -5.44
CA GLN A 63 10.91 11.61 -4.98
C GLN A 63 9.59 12.09 -4.36
N ILE A 64 9.62 12.55 -3.11
CA ILE A 64 8.42 12.98 -2.37
C ILE A 64 8.46 14.50 -2.16
N ASP A 65 7.43 15.20 -2.63
CA ASP A 65 7.18 16.61 -2.34
C ASP A 65 6.09 16.71 -1.26
N TRP A 66 6.54 16.87 -0.01
CA TRP A 66 5.66 16.97 1.17
C TRP A 66 4.79 18.22 1.17
N ILE A 67 5.20 19.30 0.50
CA ILE A 67 4.44 20.55 0.43
C ILE A 67 3.26 20.37 -0.54
N LYS A 68 3.49 19.71 -1.68
CA LYS A 68 2.45 19.44 -2.68
C LYS A 68 1.68 18.15 -2.43
N ASN A 69 2.10 17.35 -1.45
CA ASN A 69 1.57 16.02 -1.14
C ASN A 69 1.54 15.11 -2.39
N CYS A 70 2.64 15.07 -3.13
CA CYS A 70 2.78 14.24 -4.33
C CYS A 70 4.11 13.50 -4.35
N LEU A 71 4.15 12.35 -5.02
CA LEU A 71 5.37 11.61 -5.30
C LEU A 71 5.58 11.43 -6.81
N THR A 72 6.83 11.31 -7.21
CA THR A 72 7.23 11.03 -8.59
C THR A 72 8.29 9.94 -8.63
N PHE A 73 8.15 9.01 -9.55
CA PHE A 73 9.14 7.96 -9.82
C PHE A 73 10.17 8.47 -10.83
N SER A 74 11.40 7.97 -10.72
CA SER A 74 12.50 8.29 -11.66
C SER A 74 12.52 7.33 -12.84
#